data_AF-A0A7Y4ZHD9-F1
#
_entry.id   AF-A0A7Y4ZHD9-F1
#
_cell.length_a   1.000
_cell.length_b   1.000
_cell.length_c   1.000
_cell.angle_alpha   90.00
_cell.angle_beta   90.00
_cell.angle_gamma   90.00
#
_symmetry.space_group_name_H-M   'P 1'
#
loop_
_entity.id
_entity.type
_entity.pdbx_description
1 polymer ?
#
loop_
_entity_poly.entity_id
_entity_poly.type
_entity_poly.pdbx_seq_one_letter_code
_entity_poly.pdbx_strand_id
1 'polypeptide(L)'
;MYFHTLVSQLETLQIRREAVRDADREQLRGLADWVRLGLAHESFALDCMELELSALGSRRGPLDLAPFFVVPHWNVEMAFAYWAPGREIGAHQHKSWSVTGVFHNELEIISYDVEAAEQQRLLQKKRIYRAHRGLVGVIPQGGIHAPRNPTPRWSMSLHVSAPEPPPSWDARALRSPVVGLENGHPVEPQEDGPLGEFARQYQRQSIYRVHLDVLGRCGSSRAERLVDAIYNRGDDETRRRAAMVLHRLGGELGRRRFREVCARELSEDTELTRRFRDLTLSVRTSRDRAELLAEHDGRRRLLLRVSATAAPALEMIARRSTFRLRELPGDVSASELRGLGQNLLELGLFRPIVSGPLRVPARALEEA
;
A
#
# COMPACT_ATOMS: atom_id res chain seq x y z
N MET A 1 13.69 8.49 19.35
CA MET A 1 12.46 9.27 19.62
C MET A 1 11.27 8.32 19.62
N TYR A 2 10.35 8.47 20.56
CA TYR A 2 9.10 7.68 20.63
C TYR A 2 7.94 8.47 20.00
N PHE A 3 6.85 7.79 19.62
CA PHE A 3 5.68 8.45 19.06
C PHE A 3 5.05 9.48 20.00
N HIS A 4 4.91 9.15 21.29
CA HIS A 4 4.36 10.07 22.28
C HIS A 4 5.20 11.35 22.39
N THR A 5 6.52 11.29 22.19
CA THR A 5 7.37 12.47 22.18
C THR A 5 7.00 13.41 21.04
N LEU A 6 6.80 12.88 19.82
CA LEU A 6 6.34 13.68 18.68
C LEU A 6 4.97 14.29 18.96
N VAL A 7 4.04 13.52 19.52
CA VAL A 7 2.70 14.01 19.88
C VAL A 7 2.78 15.16 20.89
N SER A 8 3.56 15.01 21.96
CA SER A 8 3.76 16.09 22.94
C SER A 8 4.40 17.33 22.31
N GLN A 9 5.36 17.16 21.40
CA GLN A 9 5.94 18.31 20.68
C GLN A 9 4.91 19.01 19.81
N LEU A 10 4.08 18.25 19.07
CA LEU A 10 2.97 18.81 18.28
C LEU A 10 2.00 19.62 19.14
N GLU A 11 1.68 19.15 20.34
CA GLU A 11 0.83 19.88 21.29
C GLU A 11 1.47 21.19 21.79
N THR A 12 2.80 21.21 21.95
CA THR A 12 3.54 22.42 22.37
C THR A 12 3.74 23.44 21.26
N LEU A 13 3.89 23.00 20.01
CA LEU A 13 4.20 23.88 18.89
C LEU A 13 3.05 24.84 18.56
N GLN A 14 1.85 24.61 19.13
CA GLN A 14 0.63 25.40 18.90
C GLN A 14 0.41 25.73 17.42
N ILE A 15 0.78 24.80 16.52
CA ILE A 15 0.63 25.01 15.08
C ILE A 15 -0.86 25.16 14.83
N ARG A 16 -1.30 26.42 14.72
CA ARG A 16 -2.71 26.75 14.69
C ARG A 16 -3.34 26.16 13.43
N ARG A 17 -4.65 25.94 13.52
CA ARG A 17 -5.49 25.55 12.38
C ARG A 17 -5.55 26.63 11.29
N GLU A 18 -5.18 27.86 11.62
CA GLU A 18 -5.21 29.03 10.74
C GLU A 18 -3.98 29.05 9.82
N ALA A 19 -4.17 29.52 8.59
CA ALA A 19 -3.21 29.47 7.49
C ALA A 19 -1.75 29.80 7.89
N VAL A 20 -0.83 28.94 7.43
CA VAL A 20 0.63 29.03 7.67
C VAL A 20 1.16 30.38 7.19
N ARG A 21 1.46 31.29 8.13
CA ARG A 21 2.25 32.52 7.88
C ARG A 21 3.73 32.15 7.82
N ASP A 22 4.60 33.07 7.40
CA ASP A 22 6.04 32.78 7.28
C ASP A 22 6.70 32.33 8.61
N ALA A 23 6.19 32.79 9.76
CA ALA A 23 6.61 32.34 11.09
C ALA A 23 6.37 30.84 11.34
N ASP A 24 5.39 30.25 10.64
CA ASP A 24 5.03 28.84 10.79
C ASP A 24 5.96 27.93 9.96
N ARG A 25 6.76 28.48 9.03
CA ARG A 25 7.72 27.69 8.25
C ARG A 25 8.84 27.12 9.10
N GLU A 26 9.29 27.85 10.12
CA GLU A 26 10.32 27.35 11.05
C GLU A 26 9.75 26.24 11.92
N GLN A 27 8.52 26.39 12.43
CA GLN A 27 7.83 25.34 13.18
C GLN A 27 7.62 24.08 12.34
N LEU A 28 7.21 24.22 11.08
CA LEU A 28 7.06 23.09 10.16
C LEU A 28 8.40 22.41 9.83
N ARG A 29 9.51 23.17 9.76
CA ARG A 29 10.86 22.58 9.65
C ARG A 29 11.24 21.82 10.91
N GLY A 30 10.99 22.39 12.09
CA GLY A 30 11.19 21.69 13.36
C GLY A 30 10.38 20.39 13.44
N LEU A 31 9.11 20.42 13.03
CA LEU A 31 8.28 19.23 12.91
C LEU A 31 8.87 18.22 11.90
N ALA A 32 9.33 18.66 10.73
CA ALA A 32 9.99 17.80 9.76
C ALA A 32 11.26 17.15 10.31
N ASP A 33 12.04 17.88 11.13
CA ASP A 33 13.21 17.36 11.80
C ASP A 33 12.83 16.30 12.85
N TRP A 34 11.77 16.53 13.63
CA TRP A 34 11.24 15.53 14.55
C TRP A 34 10.74 14.27 13.82
N VAL A 35 9.96 14.42 12.75
CA VAL A 35 9.52 13.29 11.94
C VAL A 35 10.73 12.54 11.37
N ARG A 36 11.76 13.23 10.89
CA ARG A 36 12.99 12.61 10.38
C ARG A 36 13.70 11.81 11.45
N LEU A 37 13.86 12.36 12.65
CA LEU A 37 14.41 11.65 13.80
C LEU A 37 13.55 10.41 14.12
N GLY A 38 12.23 10.54 14.13
CA GLY A 38 11.29 9.43 14.35
C GLY A 38 11.48 8.30 13.36
N LEU A 39 11.53 8.59 12.06
CA LEU A 39 11.73 7.59 11.01
C LEU A 39 13.05 6.83 11.11
N ALA A 40 14.06 7.40 11.78
CA ALA A 40 15.33 6.73 12.04
C ALA A 40 15.28 5.75 13.23
N HIS A 41 14.22 5.75 14.04
CA HIS A 41 14.10 4.92 15.23
C HIS A 41 13.05 3.81 15.09
N GLU A 42 13.45 2.59 15.47
CA GLU A 42 12.56 1.41 15.46
C GLU A 42 11.31 1.64 16.31
N SER A 43 11.44 2.15 17.54
CA SER A 43 10.29 2.31 18.45
C SER A 43 9.19 3.20 17.86
N PHE A 44 9.56 4.30 17.21
CA PHE A 44 8.62 5.18 16.53
C PHE A 44 7.92 4.46 15.37
N ALA A 45 8.67 3.71 14.55
CA ALA A 45 8.09 2.95 13.46
C ALA A 45 7.07 1.92 13.99
N LEU A 46 7.41 1.19 15.06
CA LEU A 46 6.51 0.21 15.68
C LEU A 46 5.25 0.85 16.28
N ASP A 47 5.37 2.04 16.89
CA ASP A 47 4.21 2.80 17.40
C ASP A 47 3.24 3.15 16.26
N CYS A 48 3.74 3.71 15.15
CA CYS A 48 2.89 4.04 14.01
C CYS A 48 2.21 2.80 13.40
N MET A 49 2.95 1.69 13.30
CA MET A 49 2.45 0.46 12.69
C MET A 49 1.39 -0.21 13.57
N GLU A 50 1.55 -0.18 14.89
CA GLU A 50 0.55 -0.71 15.83
C GLU A 50 -0.77 0.07 15.75
N LEU A 51 -0.70 1.40 15.69
CA LEU A 51 -1.87 2.27 15.52
C LEU A 51 -2.56 2.03 14.17
N GLU A 52 -1.80 1.99 13.07
CA GLU A 52 -2.33 1.73 11.74
C GLU A 52 -2.95 0.33 11.63
N LEU A 53 -2.28 -0.73 12.12
CA LEU A 53 -2.83 -2.08 12.07
C LEU A 53 -4.12 -2.23 12.90
N SER A 54 -4.24 -1.47 13.98
CA SER A 54 -5.47 -1.39 14.77
C SER A 54 -6.58 -0.68 14.00
N ALA A 55 -6.27 0.48 13.38
CA ALA A 55 -7.21 1.25 12.58
C ALA A 55 -7.69 0.48 11.33
N LEU A 56 -6.78 -0.21 10.64
CA LEU A 56 -7.12 -1.07 9.51
C LEU A 56 -8.13 -2.14 9.93
N GLY A 57 -7.97 -2.77 11.09
CA GLY A 57 -8.87 -3.83 11.57
C GLY A 57 -10.34 -3.42 11.70
N SER A 58 -10.62 -2.14 11.97
CA SER A 58 -11.98 -1.61 12.16
C SER A 58 -12.51 -0.82 10.95
N ARG A 59 -11.65 -0.42 10.01
CA ARG A 59 -12.00 0.46 8.89
C ARG A 59 -12.82 -0.24 7.80
N ARG A 60 -14.00 0.33 7.48
CA ARG A 60 -14.89 -0.11 6.38
C ARG A 60 -14.77 0.71 5.09
N GLY A 61 -14.18 1.91 5.16
CA GLY A 61 -14.05 2.85 4.03
C GLY A 61 -12.72 2.74 3.26
N PRO A 62 -12.37 3.78 2.49
CA PRO A 62 -11.08 3.88 1.78
C PRO A 62 -9.90 3.65 2.72
N LEU A 63 -8.92 2.88 2.27
CA LEU A 63 -7.76 2.53 3.10
C LEU A 63 -6.63 3.55 2.97
N ASP A 64 -6.55 4.24 1.84
CA ASP A 64 -5.47 5.16 1.54
C ASP A 64 -5.68 6.52 2.21
N LEU A 65 -4.63 7.08 2.81
CA LEU A 65 -4.61 8.37 3.52
C LEU A 65 -5.63 8.54 4.66
N ALA A 66 -6.40 7.52 5.03
CA ALA A 66 -7.26 7.59 6.20
C ALA A 66 -6.39 7.58 7.48
N PRO A 67 -6.56 8.55 8.39
CA PRO A 67 -5.69 8.71 9.55
C PRO A 67 -5.78 7.51 10.49
N PHE A 68 -4.64 7.09 11.02
CA PHE A 68 -4.57 6.12 12.12
C PHE A 68 -4.48 6.79 13.48
N PHE A 69 -4.15 8.08 13.50
CA PHE A 69 -4.10 8.87 14.71
C PHE A 69 -4.46 10.32 14.41
N VAL A 70 -5.18 10.94 15.33
CA VAL A 70 -5.50 12.36 15.30
C VAL A 70 -5.05 12.94 16.62
N VAL A 71 -4.15 13.92 16.58
CA VAL A 71 -3.67 14.62 17.77
C VAL A 71 -4.86 15.35 18.41
N PRO A 72 -5.17 15.06 19.69
CA PRO A 72 -6.28 15.71 20.39
C PRO A 72 -6.14 17.24 20.36
N HIS A 73 -7.28 17.95 20.38
CA HIS A 73 -7.41 19.42 20.38
C HIS A 73 -6.94 20.16 19.12
N TRP A 74 -5.90 19.66 18.45
CA TRP A 74 -5.31 20.30 17.27
C TRP A 74 -5.83 19.73 15.95
N ASN A 75 -6.44 18.54 15.99
CA ASN A 75 -6.92 17.81 14.81
C ASN A 75 -5.81 17.56 13.77
N VAL A 76 -4.54 17.54 14.20
CA VAL A 76 -3.43 17.16 13.31
C VAL A 76 -3.54 15.67 13.05
N GLU A 77 -3.63 15.31 11.78
CA GLU A 77 -3.85 13.95 11.32
C GLU A 77 -2.51 13.29 11.01
N MET A 78 -2.37 12.03 11.42
CA MET A 78 -1.27 11.16 11.02
C MET A 78 -1.82 9.99 10.21
N ALA A 79 -1.35 9.88 8.97
CA ALA A 79 -1.83 8.88 8.02
C ALA A 79 -0.67 8.27 7.23
N PHE A 80 -0.86 7.03 6.77
CA PHE A 80 -0.02 6.44 5.74
C PHE A 80 -0.65 6.61 4.37
N ALA A 81 0.17 6.98 3.39
CA ALA A 81 -0.15 6.81 1.97
C ALA A 81 0.60 5.60 1.42
N TYR A 82 -0.11 4.77 0.66
CA TYR A 82 0.45 3.54 0.11
C TYR A 82 0.56 3.61 -1.41
N TRP A 83 1.76 3.40 -1.91
CA TRP A 83 2.07 3.62 -3.33
C TRP A 83 2.36 2.28 -4.01
N ALA A 84 1.39 1.77 -4.76
CA ALA A 84 1.60 0.59 -5.61
C ALA A 84 2.74 0.84 -6.62
N PRO A 85 3.39 -0.21 -7.15
CA PRO A 85 4.39 -0.07 -8.21
C PRO A 85 3.89 0.78 -9.37
N GLY A 86 4.64 1.82 -9.75
CA GLY A 86 4.27 2.73 -10.83
C GLY A 86 3.11 3.69 -10.53
N ARG A 87 2.50 3.64 -9.32
CA ARG A 87 1.40 4.52 -8.96
C ARG A 87 1.85 5.98 -8.95
N GLU A 88 1.05 6.83 -9.56
CA GLU A 88 1.13 8.29 -9.51
C GLU A 88 -0.27 8.86 -9.31
N ILE A 89 -0.35 10.04 -8.67
CA ILE A 89 -1.64 10.74 -8.42
C ILE A 89 -1.75 12.06 -9.18
N GLY A 90 -0.82 12.32 -10.11
CA GLY A 90 -0.76 13.59 -10.82
C GLY A 90 -0.39 14.78 -9.93
N ALA A 91 -0.35 15.97 -10.55
CA ALA A 91 -0.12 17.21 -9.82
C ALA A 91 -1.38 17.60 -9.06
N HIS A 92 -1.23 17.91 -7.77
CA HIS A 92 -2.33 18.38 -6.93
C HIS A 92 -1.84 19.45 -5.96
N GLN A 93 -2.76 20.34 -5.57
CA GLN A 93 -2.51 21.44 -4.63
C GLN A 93 -2.98 21.06 -3.22
N HIS A 94 -2.14 21.30 -2.22
CA HIS A 94 -2.49 21.08 -0.82
C HIS A 94 -3.34 22.24 -0.28
N LYS A 95 -4.52 21.93 0.28
CA LYS A 95 -5.39 22.95 0.92
C LYS A 95 -4.91 23.36 2.31
N SER A 96 -4.08 22.52 2.93
CA SER A 96 -3.49 22.70 4.26
C SER A 96 -1.98 22.41 4.19
N TRP A 97 -1.26 22.52 5.29
CA TRP A 97 0.13 22.10 5.34
C TRP A 97 0.26 20.59 5.60
N SER A 98 1.35 20.01 5.10
CA SER A 98 1.72 18.62 5.38
C SER A 98 3.23 18.47 5.55
N VAL A 99 3.64 17.67 6.53
CA VAL A 99 5.00 17.14 6.66
C VAL A 99 4.95 15.68 6.24
N THR A 100 5.64 15.36 5.14
CA THR A 100 5.64 14.02 4.56
C THR A 100 7.01 13.39 4.65
N GLY A 101 7.09 12.19 5.20
CA GLY A 101 8.30 11.40 5.28
C GLY A 101 8.18 10.07 4.56
N VAL A 102 9.19 9.70 3.76
CA VAL A 102 9.22 8.37 3.12
C VAL A 102 9.52 7.31 4.17
N PHE A 103 8.53 6.49 4.48
CA PHE A 103 8.61 5.49 5.55
C PHE A 103 9.20 4.16 5.04
N HIS A 104 8.86 3.77 3.81
CA HIS A 104 9.33 2.55 3.16
C HIS A 104 9.66 2.77 1.68
N ASN A 105 10.78 2.17 1.24
CA ASN A 105 11.28 2.18 -0.14
C ASN A 105 11.65 3.61 -0.62
N GLU A 106 11.11 4.07 -1.75
CA GLU A 106 11.37 5.42 -2.30
C GLU A 106 10.20 5.97 -3.11
N LEU A 107 10.20 7.29 -3.30
CA LEU A 107 9.28 8.02 -4.16
C LEU A 107 10.04 8.99 -5.07
N GLU A 108 9.50 9.32 -6.23
CA GLU A 108 9.93 10.48 -7.01
C GLU A 108 8.91 11.60 -6.80
N ILE A 109 9.39 12.80 -6.50
CA ILE A 109 8.55 13.95 -6.21
C ILE A 109 8.86 15.05 -7.23
N ILE A 110 7.81 15.49 -7.92
CA ILE A 110 7.85 16.70 -8.76
C ILE A 110 7.17 17.82 -7.98
N SER A 111 7.86 18.92 -7.71
CA SER A 111 7.22 20.14 -7.21
C SER A 111 7.04 21.14 -8.34
N TYR A 112 5.99 21.96 -8.23
CA TYR A 112 5.64 22.97 -9.23
C TYR A 112 5.78 24.37 -8.66
N ASP A 113 5.96 25.34 -9.55
CA ASP A 113 5.96 26.75 -9.21
C ASP A 113 4.51 27.24 -9.00
N VAL A 114 4.20 27.59 -7.75
CA VAL A 114 2.86 28.04 -7.36
C VAL A 114 2.55 29.41 -7.97
N GLU A 115 3.53 30.30 -8.09
CA GLU A 115 3.33 31.63 -8.65
C GLU A 115 3.02 31.54 -10.15
N ALA A 116 3.75 30.69 -10.88
CA ALA A 116 3.45 30.41 -12.29
C ALA A 116 2.04 29.79 -12.45
N ALA A 117 1.64 28.86 -11.58
CA ALA A 117 0.31 28.27 -11.62
C ALA A 117 -0.80 29.32 -11.34
N GLU A 118 -0.57 30.24 -10.41
CA GLU A 118 -1.53 31.29 -10.03
C GLU A 118 -1.63 32.41 -11.07
N GLN A 119 -0.50 32.95 -11.51
CA GLN A 119 -0.46 34.14 -12.38
C GLN A 119 -0.56 33.78 -13.86
N GLN A 120 0.12 32.70 -14.29
CA GLN A 120 0.26 32.34 -15.70
C GLN A 120 -0.62 31.15 -16.11
N ARG A 121 -1.30 30.52 -15.14
CA ARG A 121 -2.12 29.32 -15.37
C ARG A 121 -1.34 28.16 -15.99
N LEU A 122 -0.07 28.03 -15.59
CA LEU A 122 0.84 27.03 -16.12
C LEU A 122 1.44 26.18 -14.99
N LEU A 123 1.39 24.85 -15.13
CA LEU A 123 2.15 23.95 -14.28
C LEU A 123 3.63 23.92 -14.71
N GLN A 124 4.40 24.86 -14.19
CA GLN A 124 5.84 24.89 -14.38
C GLN A 124 6.52 23.99 -13.34
N LYS A 125 7.22 22.94 -13.79
CA LYS A 125 8.02 22.09 -12.91
C LYS A 125 9.14 22.90 -12.29
N LYS A 126 9.22 22.91 -10.97
CA LYS A 126 10.24 23.62 -10.18
C LYS A 126 11.39 22.69 -9.80
N ARG A 127 11.08 21.48 -9.35
CA ARG A 127 12.09 20.49 -8.95
C ARG A 127 11.59 19.07 -9.18
N ILE A 128 12.49 18.18 -9.56
CA ILE A 128 12.27 16.73 -9.59
C ILE A 128 13.36 16.10 -8.73
N TYR A 129 12.99 15.24 -7.79
CA TYR A 129 13.98 14.54 -6.96
C TYR A 129 13.45 13.18 -6.50
N ARG A 130 14.38 12.26 -6.23
CA ARG A 130 14.09 10.98 -5.58
C ARG A 130 14.20 11.14 -4.07
N ALA A 131 13.17 10.68 -3.37
CA ALA A 131 13.04 10.68 -1.94
C ALA A 131 13.16 9.23 -1.43
N HIS A 132 14.29 8.89 -0.83
CA HIS A 132 14.50 7.57 -0.23
C HIS A 132 13.94 7.53 1.20
N ARG A 133 13.79 6.31 1.75
CA ARG A 133 13.39 6.09 3.15
C ARG A 133 14.14 7.03 4.11
N GLY A 134 13.40 7.68 5.00
CA GLY A 134 13.91 8.63 5.99
C GLY A 134 13.97 10.07 5.48
N LEU A 135 13.86 10.33 4.18
CA LEU A 135 13.75 11.70 3.68
C LEU A 135 12.39 12.28 4.06
N VAL A 136 12.41 13.50 4.59
CA VAL A 136 11.23 14.25 5.04
C VAL A 136 11.20 15.60 4.37
N GLY A 137 10.05 15.98 3.84
CA GLY A 137 9.78 17.27 3.22
C GLY A 137 8.58 17.97 3.86
N VAL A 138 8.55 19.29 3.69
CA VAL A 138 7.41 20.15 4.06
C VAL A 138 6.70 20.57 2.79
N ILE A 139 5.39 20.40 2.77
CA ILE A 139 4.49 20.93 1.74
C ILE A 139 3.69 22.04 2.41
N PRO A 140 3.98 23.32 2.11
CA PRO A 140 3.22 24.42 2.67
C PRO A 140 1.79 24.41 2.10
N GLN A 141 0.88 25.09 2.79
CA GLN A 141 -0.45 25.36 2.25
C GLN A 141 -0.35 26.03 0.87
N GLY A 142 -1.15 25.55 -0.09
CA GLY A 142 -1.10 25.97 -1.49
C GLY A 142 0.05 25.37 -2.31
N GLY A 143 0.94 24.59 -1.69
CA GLY A 143 2.02 23.89 -2.38
C GLY A 143 1.47 22.88 -3.38
N ILE A 144 2.10 22.82 -4.56
CA ILE A 144 1.72 21.90 -5.64
C ILE A 144 2.82 20.86 -5.85
N HIS A 145 2.44 19.59 -5.86
CA HIS A 145 3.37 18.50 -6.16
C HIS A 145 2.70 17.29 -6.85
N ALA A 146 3.52 16.44 -7.47
CA ALA A 146 3.13 15.17 -8.06
C ALA A 146 4.09 14.07 -7.58
N PRO A 147 3.72 13.32 -6.52
CA PRO A 147 4.46 12.14 -6.11
C PRO A 147 4.13 10.93 -6.99
N ARG A 148 5.14 10.10 -7.26
CA ARG A 148 4.97 8.78 -7.86
C ARG A 148 5.91 7.76 -7.26
N ASN A 149 5.55 6.48 -7.34
CA ASN A 149 6.44 5.38 -7.01
C ASN A 149 7.15 4.87 -8.28
N PRO A 150 8.46 5.15 -8.45
CA PRO A 150 9.19 4.77 -9.65
C PRO A 150 9.63 3.30 -9.65
N THR A 151 9.34 2.54 -8.58
CA THR A 151 9.92 1.21 -8.35
C THR A 151 8.93 0.08 -8.66
N PRO A 152 9.43 -1.16 -8.85
CA PRO A 152 8.57 -2.34 -8.99
C PRO A 152 8.03 -2.84 -7.63
N ARG A 153 8.32 -2.16 -6.52
CA ARG A 153 7.89 -2.54 -5.17
C ARG A 153 6.94 -1.48 -4.62
N TRP A 154 6.14 -1.85 -3.64
CA TRP A 154 5.32 -0.86 -2.95
C TRP A 154 6.19 0.13 -2.17
N SER A 155 5.73 1.38 -2.08
CA SER A 155 6.32 2.40 -1.20
C SER A 155 5.28 2.88 -0.20
N MET A 156 5.75 3.44 0.92
CA MET A 156 4.89 3.96 1.98
C MET A 156 5.44 5.28 2.48
N SER A 157 4.58 6.27 2.67
CA SER A 157 4.94 7.57 3.24
C SER A 157 4.06 7.88 4.44
N LEU A 158 4.65 8.41 5.50
CA LEU A 158 3.95 9.00 6.63
C LEU A 158 3.60 10.44 6.30
N HIS A 159 2.36 10.83 6.53
CA HIS A 159 1.87 12.20 6.44
C HIS A 159 1.48 12.68 7.83
N VAL A 160 1.95 13.86 8.20
CA VAL A 160 1.50 14.61 9.37
C VAL A 160 0.96 15.93 8.85
N SER A 161 -0.36 16.11 8.90
CA SER A 161 -1.02 17.25 8.25
C SER A 161 -2.05 17.90 9.15
N ALA A 162 -2.23 19.21 8.99
CA ALA A 162 -3.40 19.86 9.53
C ALA A 162 -4.67 19.36 8.81
N PRO A 163 -5.84 19.40 9.48
CA PRO A 163 -7.08 18.99 8.86
C PRO A 163 -7.38 19.88 7.65
N GLU A 164 -8.10 19.35 6.65
CA GLU A 164 -8.56 20.20 5.56
C GLU A 164 -9.40 21.36 6.11
N PRO A 165 -9.19 22.59 5.61
CA PRO A 165 -10.05 23.70 5.97
C PRO A 165 -11.48 23.42 5.47
N PRO A 166 -12.52 23.98 6.11
CA PRO A 166 -13.90 23.79 5.67
C PRO A 166 -14.07 24.27 4.21
N PRO A 167 -15.03 23.72 3.45
CA PRO A 167 -15.25 24.09 2.04
C PRO A 167 -15.46 25.60 1.80
N SER A 168 -15.92 26.33 2.81
CA SER A 168 -16.10 27.78 2.79
C SER A 168 -14.81 28.60 2.85
N TRP A 169 -13.65 27.97 3.05
CA TRP A 169 -12.36 28.65 3.15
C TRP A 169 -11.80 28.96 1.75
N ASP A 170 -12.20 30.11 1.20
CA ASP A 170 -11.78 30.63 -0.11
C ASP A 170 -10.54 31.53 -0.03
N ALA A 171 -9.43 31.03 0.53
CA ALA A 171 -8.24 31.88 0.66
C ALA A 171 -7.38 31.92 -0.62
N ARG A 172 -7.17 30.77 -1.30
CA ARG A 172 -6.27 30.64 -2.47
C ARG A 172 -6.55 29.44 -3.37
N ALA A 173 -7.76 28.86 -3.35
CA ALA A 173 -8.09 27.88 -4.38
C ALA A 173 -7.89 28.56 -5.73
N LEU A 174 -7.10 27.98 -6.63
CA LEU A 174 -6.89 28.53 -7.96
C LEU A 174 -8.26 28.79 -8.58
N ARG A 175 -8.62 30.08 -8.71
CA ARG A 175 -9.95 30.53 -9.12
C ARG A 175 -10.34 30.09 -10.53
N SER A 176 -9.41 29.49 -11.26
CA SER A 176 -9.59 28.97 -12.62
C SER A 176 -8.76 27.69 -12.78
N PRO A 177 -9.27 26.68 -13.51
CA PRO A 177 -8.58 25.41 -13.68
C PRO A 177 -7.24 25.61 -14.37
N VAL A 178 -6.17 25.03 -13.81
CA VAL A 178 -4.87 24.91 -14.46
C VAL A 178 -4.83 23.52 -15.11
N VAL A 179 -4.52 23.46 -16.41
CA VAL A 179 -4.51 22.17 -17.14
C VAL A 179 -3.49 21.23 -16.50
N GLY A 180 -3.93 20.02 -16.17
CA GLY A 180 -3.11 18.98 -15.52
C GLY A 180 -2.96 19.13 -14.00
N LEU A 181 -3.59 20.14 -13.37
CA LEU A 181 -3.69 20.24 -11.93
C LEU A 181 -5.01 19.67 -11.45
N GLU A 182 -4.94 18.64 -10.62
CA GLU A 182 -6.10 18.06 -9.95
C GLU A 182 -6.41 18.83 -8.66
N ASN A 183 -7.69 19.18 -8.49
CA ASN A 183 -8.18 19.85 -7.29
C ASN A 183 -8.43 18.81 -6.18
N GLY A 184 -7.35 18.37 -5.55
CA GLY A 184 -7.36 17.39 -4.47
C GLY A 184 -6.87 16.01 -4.91
N HIS A 185 -6.87 15.07 -3.97
CA HIS A 185 -6.53 13.69 -4.29
C HIS A 185 -7.63 13.08 -5.16
N PRO A 186 -7.29 12.43 -6.29
CA PRO A 186 -8.28 11.68 -7.04
C PRO A 186 -8.81 10.59 -6.13
N VAL A 187 -10.04 10.79 -5.65
CA VAL A 187 -10.77 9.75 -4.94
C VAL A 187 -11.16 8.76 -6.03
N GLU A 188 -10.46 7.63 -6.11
CA GLU A 188 -10.94 6.52 -6.92
C GLU A 188 -12.40 6.29 -6.53
N PRO A 189 -13.35 6.35 -7.48
CA PRO A 189 -14.75 6.17 -7.17
C PRO A 189 -14.88 4.90 -6.36
N GLN A 190 -15.50 5.00 -5.19
CA GLN A 190 -15.71 3.82 -4.37
C GLN A 190 -16.53 2.84 -5.21
N GLU A 191 -15.90 1.74 -5.60
CA GLU A 191 -16.58 0.67 -6.29
C GLU A 191 -17.43 -0.05 -5.24
N ASP A 192 -18.74 -0.04 -5.43
CA ASP A 192 -19.65 -0.91 -4.70
C ASP A 192 -19.76 -2.27 -5.43
N GLY A 193 -20.34 -3.25 -4.75
CA GLY A 193 -20.47 -4.61 -5.28
C GLY A 193 -19.17 -5.46 -5.22
N PRO A 194 -19.17 -6.63 -5.87
CA PRO A 194 -18.10 -7.62 -5.77
C PRO A 194 -16.72 -7.13 -6.23
N LEU A 195 -16.66 -6.30 -7.29
CA LEU A 195 -15.39 -5.75 -7.78
C LEU A 195 -14.74 -4.82 -6.75
N GLY A 196 -15.55 -3.96 -6.12
CA GLY A 196 -15.06 -3.08 -5.07
C GLY A 196 -14.70 -3.79 -3.78
N GLU A 197 -15.43 -4.84 -3.41
CA GLU A 197 -15.05 -5.72 -2.30
C GLU A 197 -13.69 -6.39 -2.56
N PHE A 198 -13.51 -6.96 -3.76
CA PHE A 198 -12.24 -7.52 -4.19
C PHE A 198 -11.12 -6.49 -4.13
N ALA A 199 -11.34 -5.29 -4.69
CA ALA A 199 -10.34 -4.22 -4.70
C ALA A 199 -9.92 -3.79 -3.28
N ARG A 200 -10.88 -3.61 -2.37
CA ARG A 200 -10.61 -3.29 -0.96
C ARG A 200 -9.85 -4.40 -0.25
N GLN A 201 -10.22 -5.67 -0.47
CA GLN A 201 -9.51 -6.80 0.12
C GLN A 201 -8.08 -6.91 -0.43
N TYR A 202 -7.90 -6.80 -1.75
CA TYR A 202 -6.58 -6.81 -2.39
C TYR A 202 -5.69 -5.69 -1.86
N GLN A 203 -6.23 -4.47 -1.77
CA GLN A 203 -5.50 -3.31 -1.23
C GLN A 203 -5.10 -3.56 0.23
N ARG A 204 -6.01 -4.06 1.07
CA ARG A 204 -5.73 -4.39 2.48
C ARG A 204 -4.61 -5.41 2.63
N GLN A 205 -4.65 -6.49 1.84
CA GLN A 205 -3.63 -7.53 1.88
C GLN A 205 -2.28 -7.01 1.35
N SER A 206 -2.31 -6.16 0.32
CA SER A 206 -1.12 -5.46 -0.16
C SER A 206 -0.49 -4.58 0.92
N ILE A 207 -1.32 -3.78 1.63
CA ILE A 207 -0.90 -2.97 2.77
C ILE A 207 -0.24 -3.85 3.84
N TYR A 208 -0.87 -4.94 4.26
CA TYR A 208 -0.25 -5.86 5.21
C TYR A 208 1.13 -6.35 4.76
N ARG A 209 1.32 -6.65 3.47
CA ARG A 209 2.62 -7.09 2.95
C ARG A 209 3.67 -5.96 2.97
N VAL A 210 3.28 -4.71 2.71
CA VAL A 210 4.18 -3.55 2.91
C VAL A 210 4.57 -3.43 4.38
N HIS A 211 3.62 -3.64 5.29
CA HIS A 211 3.91 -3.62 6.72
C HIS A 211 4.91 -4.70 7.12
N LEU A 212 4.77 -5.91 6.58
CA LEU A 212 5.71 -7.02 6.77
C LEU A 212 7.13 -6.69 6.30
N ASP A 213 7.28 -5.99 5.17
CA ASP A 213 8.59 -5.58 4.64
C ASP A 213 9.31 -4.56 5.55
N VAL A 214 8.55 -3.74 6.28
CA VAL A 214 9.09 -2.85 7.31
C VAL A 214 9.42 -3.63 8.58
N LEU A 215 8.46 -4.39 9.11
CA LEU A 215 8.59 -5.13 10.37
C LEU A 215 9.71 -6.17 10.32
N GLY A 216 9.96 -6.78 9.17
CA GLY A 216 11.06 -7.73 8.99
C GLY A 216 12.46 -7.13 9.05
N ARG A 217 12.57 -5.80 9.23
CA ARG A 217 13.84 -5.10 9.50
C ARG A 217 14.00 -4.69 10.97
N CYS A 218 12.95 -4.88 11.77
CA CYS A 218 12.94 -4.59 13.21
C CYS A 218 13.42 -5.81 13.98
N GLY A 219 14.17 -5.62 15.06
CA GLY A 219 14.77 -6.72 15.82
C GLY A 219 14.04 -7.08 17.12
N SER A 220 12.94 -6.39 17.46
CA SER A 220 12.29 -6.54 18.76
C SER A 220 11.15 -7.57 18.78
N SER A 221 10.88 -8.12 19.97
CA SER A 221 9.71 -8.99 20.24
C SER A 221 8.37 -8.28 19.97
N ARG A 222 8.35 -6.94 19.98
CA ARG A 222 7.18 -6.15 19.58
C ARG A 222 6.92 -6.27 18.08
N ALA A 223 7.96 -6.27 17.25
CA ALA A 223 7.82 -6.53 15.82
C ALA A 223 7.24 -7.92 15.55
N GLU A 224 7.73 -8.96 16.25
CA GLU A 224 7.19 -10.33 16.14
C GLU A 224 5.67 -10.37 16.42
N ARG A 225 5.21 -9.70 17.48
CA ARG A 225 3.77 -9.64 17.81
C ARG A 225 2.94 -8.97 16.71
N LEU A 226 3.43 -7.87 16.13
CA LEU A 226 2.74 -7.20 15.03
C LEU A 226 2.72 -8.07 13.76
N VAL A 227 3.80 -8.80 13.48
CA VAL A 227 3.85 -9.74 12.36
C VAL A 227 2.88 -10.91 12.57
N ASP A 228 2.79 -11.50 13.76
CA ASP A 228 1.79 -12.55 14.04
C ASP A 228 0.36 -12.01 13.98
N ALA A 229 0.12 -10.75 14.39
CA ALA A 229 -1.17 -10.11 14.19
C ALA A 229 -1.54 -9.98 12.70
N ILE A 230 -0.58 -9.66 11.83
CA ILE A 230 -0.78 -9.68 10.37
C ILE A 230 -1.02 -11.11 9.88
N TYR A 231 -0.24 -12.10 10.32
CA TYR A 231 -0.42 -13.51 9.96
C TYR A 231 -1.87 -13.96 10.22
N ASN A 232 -2.40 -13.68 11.40
CA ASN A 232 -3.75 -14.13 11.76
C ASN A 232 -4.86 -13.47 10.91
N ARG A 233 -4.63 -12.24 10.38
CA ARG A 233 -5.58 -11.48 9.54
C ARG A 233 -5.34 -11.62 8.03
N GLY A 234 -4.19 -12.17 7.64
CA GLY A 234 -3.75 -12.27 6.26
C GLY A 234 -4.50 -13.33 5.45
N ASP A 235 -4.53 -13.15 4.13
CA ASP A 235 -4.77 -14.24 3.19
C ASP A 235 -3.59 -15.23 3.15
N ASP A 236 -3.69 -16.28 2.35
CA ASP A 236 -2.69 -17.35 2.31
C ASP A 236 -1.28 -16.83 1.96
N GLU A 237 -1.19 -15.89 1.04
CA GLU A 237 0.09 -15.28 0.68
C GLU A 237 0.62 -14.35 1.76
N THR A 238 -0.22 -13.48 2.32
CA THR A 238 0.17 -12.60 3.43
C THR A 238 0.64 -13.42 4.64
N ARG A 239 -0.02 -14.55 4.92
CA ARG A 239 0.40 -15.53 5.93
C ARG A 239 1.75 -16.14 5.62
N ARG A 240 1.98 -16.57 4.38
CA ARG A 240 3.27 -17.10 3.94
C ARG A 240 4.38 -16.09 4.16
N ARG A 241 4.21 -14.83 3.70
CA ARG A 241 5.19 -13.76 3.91
C ARG A 241 5.41 -13.45 5.40
N ALA A 242 4.33 -13.41 6.19
CA ALA A 242 4.43 -13.15 7.64
C ALA A 242 5.19 -14.26 8.36
N ALA A 243 4.95 -15.53 8.00
CA ALA A 243 5.70 -16.66 8.54
C ALA A 243 7.19 -16.61 8.18
N MET A 244 7.54 -16.23 6.94
CA MET A 244 8.93 -16.02 6.54
C MET A 244 9.59 -14.87 7.32
N VAL A 245 8.85 -13.80 7.60
CA VAL A 245 9.34 -12.71 8.45
C VAL A 245 9.57 -13.20 9.88
N LEU A 246 8.59 -13.87 10.50
CA LEU A 246 8.73 -14.41 11.86
C LEU A 246 9.91 -15.39 11.96
N HIS A 247 10.07 -16.28 10.99
CA HIS A 247 11.18 -17.23 10.97
C HIS A 247 12.54 -16.52 10.99
N ARG A 248 12.70 -15.44 10.21
CA ARG A 248 13.92 -14.62 10.21
C ARG A 248 14.14 -13.84 11.50
N LEU A 249 13.06 -13.37 12.15
CA LEU A 249 13.14 -12.73 13.47
C LEU A 249 13.54 -13.76 14.55
N GLY A 250 13.19 -15.03 14.34
CA GLY A 250 13.59 -16.15 15.18
C GLY A 250 12.46 -16.62 16.11
N GLY A 251 12.86 -17.39 17.13
CA GLY A 251 11.95 -17.90 18.15
C GLY A 251 11.07 -19.08 17.71
N GLU A 252 10.39 -19.67 18.68
CA GLU A 252 9.55 -20.86 18.46
C GLU A 252 8.29 -20.53 17.65
N LEU A 253 7.72 -19.33 17.85
CA LEU A 253 6.57 -18.86 17.09
C LEU A 253 6.88 -18.83 15.59
N GLY A 254 8.02 -18.27 15.20
CA GLY A 254 8.44 -18.19 13.79
C GLY A 254 8.63 -19.56 13.16
N ARG A 255 9.34 -20.48 13.84
CA ARG A 255 9.49 -21.88 13.37
C ARG A 255 8.16 -22.59 13.22
N ARG A 256 7.21 -22.40 14.15
CA ARG A 256 5.87 -22.98 14.07
C ARG A 256 5.09 -22.45 12.86
N ARG A 257 5.00 -21.12 12.70
CA ARG A 257 4.29 -20.50 11.57
C ARG A 257 4.92 -20.85 10.22
N PHE A 258 6.24 -20.94 10.17
CA PHE A 258 6.95 -21.33 8.95
C PHE A 258 6.61 -22.77 8.53
N ARG A 259 6.64 -23.73 9.47
CA ARG A 259 6.20 -25.11 9.20
C ARG A 259 4.75 -25.19 8.73
N GLU A 260 3.85 -24.39 9.34
CA GLU A 260 2.43 -24.32 8.93
C GLU A 260 2.25 -23.91 7.46
N VAL A 261 3.07 -22.98 6.96
CA VAL A 261 2.96 -22.49 5.57
C VAL A 261 3.78 -23.30 4.57
N CYS A 262 4.94 -23.84 4.94
CA CYS A 262 5.74 -24.71 4.07
C CYS A 262 5.01 -26.00 3.73
N ALA A 263 4.19 -26.50 4.64
CA ALA A 263 3.34 -27.65 4.37
C ALA A 263 2.23 -27.36 3.32
N ARG A 264 2.10 -26.10 2.87
CA ARG A 264 1.12 -25.61 1.89
C ARG A 264 1.78 -25.06 0.63
N GLU A 265 3.04 -25.40 0.37
CA GLU A 265 3.72 -24.96 -0.85
C GLU A 265 2.97 -25.42 -2.10
N LEU A 266 2.87 -24.53 -3.08
CA LEU A 266 2.18 -24.80 -4.34
C LEU A 266 2.93 -25.87 -5.15
N SER A 267 2.28 -27.01 -5.35
CA SER A 267 2.64 -28.01 -6.34
C SER A 267 1.74 -27.95 -7.57
N GLU A 268 2.12 -28.60 -8.66
CA GLU A 268 1.28 -28.74 -9.86
C GLU A 268 -0.05 -29.45 -9.57
N ASP A 269 -0.08 -30.31 -8.55
CA ASP A 269 -1.30 -30.98 -8.07
C ASP A 269 -2.18 -30.09 -7.20
N THR A 270 -1.73 -28.89 -6.85
CA THR A 270 -2.50 -27.99 -5.98
C THR A 270 -3.77 -27.56 -6.68
N GLU A 271 -4.89 -27.80 -6.01
CA GLU A 271 -6.20 -27.39 -6.46
C GLU A 271 -6.51 -25.99 -5.92
N LEU A 272 -6.86 -25.06 -6.82
CA LEU A 272 -7.22 -23.69 -6.50
C LEU A 272 -8.72 -23.50 -6.66
N THR A 273 -9.33 -22.73 -5.76
CA THR A 273 -10.74 -22.33 -5.86
C THR A 273 -10.92 -20.81 -5.75
N ARG A 274 -11.79 -20.25 -6.59
CA ARG A 274 -12.08 -18.82 -6.68
C ARG A 274 -12.80 -18.35 -5.41
N ARG A 275 -12.29 -17.28 -4.80
CA ARG A 275 -12.89 -16.66 -3.61
C ARG A 275 -14.09 -15.77 -3.95
N PHE A 276 -13.98 -14.98 -5.01
CA PHE A 276 -15.01 -14.04 -5.47
C PHE A 276 -15.79 -14.65 -6.65
N ARG A 277 -16.83 -15.42 -6.36
CA ARG A 277 -17.60 -16.14 -7.40
C ARG A 277 -18.46 -15.21 -8.26
N ASP A 278 -18.89 -14.09 -7.68
CA ASP A 278 -19.74 -13.10 -8.37
C ASP A 278 -18.92 -12.14 -9.25
N LEU A 279 -17.60 -12.27 -9.25
CA LEU A 279 -16.71 -11.52 -10.13
C LEU A 279 -16.60 -12.24 -11.47
N THR A 280 -17.08 -11.59 -12.53
CA THR A 280 -16.85 -12.05 -13.90
C THR A 280 -15.40 -11.82 -14.25
N LEU A 281 -14.74 -12.85 -14.79
CA LEU A 281 -13.37 -12.75 -15.28
C LEU A 281 -13.38 -12.85 -16.79
N SER A 282 -12.58 -12.02 -17.45
CA SER A 282 -12.38 -12.07 -18.89
C SER A 282 -10.89 -12.04 -19.22
N VAL A 283 -10.55 -12.45 -20.45
CA VAL A 283 -9.18 -12.46 -20.94
C VAL A 283 -9.10 -11.59 -22.19
N ARG A 284 -8.09 -10.73 -22.23
CA ARG A 284 -7.71 -9.97 -23.42
C ARG A 284 -6.34 -10.44 -23.88
N THR A 285 -6.24 -10.81 -25.15
CA THR A 285 -4.98 -11.26 -25.75
C THR A 285 -4.51 -10.27 -26.80
N SER A 286 -3.22 -9.96 -26.81
CA SER A 286 -2.52 -9.28 -27.90
C SER A 286 -1.36 -10.15 -28.39
N ARG A 287 -0.62 -9.65 -29.39
CA ARG A 287 0.47 -10.41 -30.05
C ARG A 287 1.49 -11.00 -29.08
N ASP A 288 1.79 -10.30 -27.99
CA ASP A 288 2.90 -10.54 -27.08
C ASP A 288 2.47 -10.81 -25.63
N ARG A 289 1.20 -10.59 -25.28
CA ARG A 289 0.71 -10.71 -23.90
C ARG A 289 -0.73 -11.19 -23.81
N ALA A 290 -1.05 -11.77 -22.67
CA ALA A 290 -2.41 -12.06 -22.24
C ALA A 290 -2.70 -11.36 -20.90
N GLU A 291 -3.92 -10.84 -20.76
CA GLU A 291 -4.34 -10.03 -19.63
C GLU A 291 -5.62 -10.60 -19.01
N LEU A 292 -5.59 -10.88 -17.70
CA LEU A 292 -6.76 -11.26 -16.92
C LEU A 292 -7.42 -10.00 -16.38
N LEU A 293 -8.70 -9.83 -16.66
CA LEU A 293 -9.51 -8.70 -16.27
C LEU A 293 -10.63 -9.17 -15.31
N ALA A 294 -10.91 -8.38 -14.28
CA ALA A 294 -12.15 -8.48 -13.51
C ALA A 294 -13.20 -7.54 -14.09
N GLU A 295 -14.45 -8.01 -14.19
CA GLU A 295 -15.57 -7.24 -14.73
C GLU A 295 -16.75 -7.24 -13.78
N HIS A 296 -17.37 -6.07 -13.60
CA HIS A 296 -18.64 -5.89 -12.89
C HIS A 296 -19.31 -4.60 -13.40
N ASP A 297 -20.60 -4.67 -13.75
CA ASP A 297 -21.40 -3.53 -14.24
C ASP A 297 -20.72 -2.70 -15.34
N GLY A 298 -20.13 -3.38 -16.33
CA GLY A 298 -19.43 -2.75 -17.46
C GLY A 298 -18.06 -2.14 -17.13
N ARG A 299 -17.66 -2.13 -15.86
CA ARG A 299 -16.31 -1.73 -15.43
C ARG A 299 -15.34 -2.89 -15.58
N ARG A 300 -14.09 -2.59 -15.91
CA ARG A 300 -13.01 -3.57 -16.10
C ARG A 300 -11.78 -3.16 -15.32
N ARG A 301 -11.18 -4.09 -14.59
CA ARG A 301 -9.92 -3.90 -13.86
C ARG A 301 -8.89 -4.93 -14.30
N LEU A 302 -7.71 -4.47 -14.71
CA LEU A 302 -6.58 -5.35 -14.99
C LEU A 302 -6.07 -5.98 -13.69
N LEU A 303 -6.06 -7.31 -13.64
CA LEU A 303 -5.58 -8.08 -12.49
C LEU A 303 -4.16 -8.60 -12.72
N LEU A 304 -3.93 -9.19 -13.89
CA LEU A 304 -2.69 -9.88 -14.20
C LEU A 304 -2.35 -9.71 -15.67
N ARG A 305 -1.05 -9.55 -15.96
CA ARG A 305 -0.49 -9.56 -17.32
C ARG A 305 0.63 -10.58 -17.39
N VAL A 306 0.57 -11.47 -18.37
CA VAL A 306 1.55 -12.54 -18.63
C VAL A 306 1.86 -12.62 -20.13
N SER A 307 2.81 -13.48 -20.51
CA SER A 307 3.10 -13.81 -21.92
C SER A 307 1.84 -14.31 -22.66
N ALA A 308 1.76 -14.05 -23.97
CA ALA A 308 0.68 -14.56 -24.82
C ALA A 308 0.58 -16.11 -24.80
N THR A 309 1.68 -16.83 -24.54
CA THR A 309 1.70 -18.30 -24.44
C THR A 309 0.82 -18.84 -23.31
N ALA A 310 0.57 -18.03 -22.27
CA ALA A 310 -0.31 -18.37 -21.14
C ALA A 310 -1.78 -17.99 -21.36
N ALA A 311 -2.18 -17.51 -22.56
CA ALA A 311 -3.56 -17.15 -22.84
C ALA A 311 -4.56 -18.30 -22.60
N PRO A 312 -4.31 -19.55 -23.06
CA PRO A 312 -5.23 -20.65 -22.80
C PRO A 312 -5.42 -20.93 -21.30
N ALA A 313 -4.35 -20.83 -20.50
CA ALA A 313 -4.41 -20.97 -19.05
C ALA A 313 -5.31 -19.89 -18.43
N LEU A 314 -5.13 -18.61 -18.82
CA LEU A 314 -5.98 -17.52 -18.34
C LEU A 314 -7.45 -17.72 -18.74
N GLU A 315 -7.73 -18.20 -19.94
CA GLU A 315 -9.11 -18.46 -20.39
C GLU A 315 -9.78 -19.53 -19.54
N MET A 316 -9.05 -20.60 -19.19
CA MET A 316 -9.54 -21.61 -18.27
C MET A 316 -9.79 -21.05 -16.86
N ILE A 317 -8.86 -20.25 -16.33
CA ILE A 317 -8.98 -19.58 -15.03
C ILE A 317 -10.20 -18.67 -15.00
N ALA A 318 -10.45 -17.94 -16.08
CA ALA A 318 -11.59 -17.03 -16.20
C ALA A 318 -12.93 -17.78 -16.21
N ARG A 319 -12.99 -18.97 -16.82
CA ARG A 319 -14.22 -19.78 -16.93
C ARG A 319 -14.48 -20.70 -15.73
N ARG A 320 -13.43 -21.25 -15.10
CA ARG A 320 -13.57 -22.22 -14.01
C ARG A 320 -13.44 -21.56 -12.65
N SER A 321 -14.26 -22.01 -11.71
CA SER A 321 -14.17 -21.61 -10.30
C SER A 321 -13.22 -22.50 -9.49
N THR A 322 -12.92 -23.70 -9.97
CA THR A 322 -11.98 -24.64 -9.35
C THR A 322 -11.19 -25.39 -10.42
N PHE A 323 -9.89 -25.60 -10.20
CA PHE A 323 -8.99 -26.35 -11.10
C PHE A 323 -7.70 -26.74 -10.37
N ARG A 324 -6.98 -27.76 -10.88
CA ARG A 324 -5.58 -28.00 -10.48
C ARG A 324 -4.61 -27.26 -11.39
N LEU A 325 -3.46 -26.84 -10.86
CA LEU A 325 -2.44 -26.12 -11.66
C LEU A 325 -1.98 -26.92 -12.88
N ARG A 326 -1.77 -28.24 -12.75
CA ARG A 326 -1.40 -29.14 -13.86
C ARG A 326 -2.44 -29.27 -14.97
N GLU A 327 -3.68 -28.86 -14.70
CA GLU A 327 -4.78 -28.93 -15.68
C GLU A 327 -4.84 -27.68 -16.56
N LEU A 328 -4.06 -26.63 -16.25
CA LEU A 328 -4.04 -25.40 -17.02
C LEU A 328 -3.41 -25.64 -18.41
N PRO A 329 -4.12 -25.33 -19.51
CA PRO A 329 -3.64 -25.57 -20.86
C PRO A 329 -2.63 -24.52 -21.31
N GLY A 330 -1.89 -24.84 -22.37
CA GLY A 330 -0.91 -23.96 -23.01
C GLY A 330 0.49 -24.55 -22.97
N ASP A 331 1.40 -23.94 -23.73
CA ASP A 331 2.82 -24.25 -23.70
C ASP A 331 3.49 -23.43 -22.59
N VAL A 332 3.18 -23.79 -21.35
CA VAL A 332 3.68 -23.16 -20.13
C VAL A 332 4.48 -24.17 -19.35
N SER A 333 5.71 -23.79 -19.01
CA SER A 333 6.58 -24.63 -18.19
C SER A 333 5.99 -24.82 -16.78
N ALA A 334 6.41 -25.89 -16.10
CA ALA A 334 6.13 -26.13 -14.68
C ALA A 334 6.40 -24.91 -13.79
N SER A 335 7.49 -24.17 -14.07
CA SER A 335 7.86 -22.96 -13.34
C SER A 335 6.89 -21.81 -13.61
N GLU A 336 6.45 -21.63 -14.85
CA GLU A 336 5.46 -20.61 -15.22
C GLU A 336 4.08 -20.92 -14.64
N LEU A 337 3.68 -22.21 -14.60
CA LEU A 337 2.45 -22.65 -13.94
C LEU A 337 2.45 -22.33 -12.45
N ARG A 338 3.56 -22.63 -11.75
CA ARG A 338 3.72 -22.24 -10.34
C ARG A 338 3.71 -20.73 -10.16
N GLY A 339 4.39 -19.98 -11.03
CA GLY A 339 4.37 -18.51 -11.02
C GLY A 339 2.96 -17.95 -11.23
N LEU A 340 2.18 -18.53 -12.13
CA LEU A 340 0.78 -18.15 -12.38
C LEU A 340 -0.10 -18.45 -11.15
N GLY A 341 0.02 -19.65 -10.57
CA GLY A 341 -0.67 -20.00 -9.33
C GLY A 341 -0.33 -19.04 -8.18
N GLN A 342 0.94 -18.73 -8.02
CA GLN A 342 1.42 -17.77 -7.03
C GLN A 342 0.83 -16.36 -7.24
N ASN A 343 0.79 -15.87 -8.49
CA ASN A 343 0.17 -14.59 -8.82
C ASN A 343 -1.33 -14.56 -8.49
N LEU A 344 -2.06 -15.67 -8.72
CA LEU A 344 -3.49 -15.76 -8.38
C LEU A 344 -3.74 -15.74 -6.86
N LEU A 345 -2.84 -16.34 -6.08
CA LEU A 345 -2.88 -16.26 -4.62
C LEU A 345 -2.49 -14.86 -4.12
N GLU A 346 -1.48 -14.23 -4.73
CA GLU A 346 -1.05 -12.86 -4.43
C GLU A 346 -2.18 -11.85 -4.64
N LEU A 347 -2.97 -12.03 -5.70
CA LEU A 347 -4.16 -11.23 -5.96
C LEU A 347 -5.29 -11.48 -4.95
N GLY A 348 -5.23 -12.56 -4.17
CA GLY A 348 -6.31 -12.99 -3.28
C GLY A 348 -7.56 -13.44 -4.02
N LEU A 349 -7.47 -13.66 -5.34
CA LEU A 349 -8.59 -14.06 -6.19
C LEU A 349 -8.93 -15.54 -6.01
N PHE A 350 -7.91 -16.36 -5.76
CA PHE A 350 -8.01 -17.80 -5.51
C PHE A 350 -7.41 -18.16 -4.14
N ARG A 351 -7.77 -19.34 -3.65
CA ARG A 351 -7.15 -19.99 -2.48
C ARG A 351 -6.91 -21.48 -2.76
N PRO A 352 -5.89 -22.10 -2.15
CA PRO A 352 -5.71 -23.55 -2.24
C PRO A 352 -6.83 -24.30 -1.51
N ILE A 353 -7.27 -25.41 -2.08
CA ILE A 353 -8.09 -26.42 -1.39
C ILE A 353 -7.12 -27.38 -0.71
N VAL A 354 -7.15 -27.40 0.63
CA VAL A 354 -6.32 -28.33 1.42
C VAL A 354 -7.00 -29.70 1.42
N SER A 355 -6.69 -30.52 0.43
CA SER A 355 -7.19 -31.88 0.32
C SER A 355 -6.26 -32.86 1.05
N GLY A 356 -6.50 -33.06 2.35
CA GLY A 356 -5.83 -34.09 3.15
C GLY A 356 -4.86 -33.59 4.24
N PRO A 357 -4.29 -34.49 5.06
CA PRO A 357 -3.32 -34.13 6.10
C PRO A 357 -2.07 -33.53 5.45
N LEU A 358 -1.66 -32.36 5.95
CA LEU A 358 -0.47 -31.61 5.53
C LEU A 358 0.76 -32.53 5.57
N ARG A 359 1.30 -32.91 4.40
CA ARG A 359 2.61 -33.55 4.32
C ARG A 359 3.66 -32.46 4.32
N VAL A 360 4.40 -32.31 5.42
CA VAL A 360 5.57 -31.44 5.48
C VAL A 360 6.65 -32.08 4.59
N PRO A 361 7.14 -31.42 3.54
CA PRO A 361 8.26 -31.96 2.76
C PRO A 361 9.47 -32.13 3.68
N ALA A 362 10.10 -33.31 3.69
CA ALA A 362 11.24 -33.62 4.56
C ALA A 362 12.38 -32.59 4.41
N ARG A 363 12.57 -32.06 3.21
CA ARG A 363 13.58 -31.05 2.87
C ARG A 363 13.36 -29.70 3.58
N ALA A 364 12.11 -29.33 3.87
CA ALA A 364 11.80 -28.09 4.60
C ALA A 364 12.10 -28.19 6.10
N LEU A 365 12.36 -29.40 6.62
CA LEU A 365 12.77 -29.63 8.01
C LEU A 365 14.29 -29.66 8.17
N GLU A 366 15.05 -29.83 7.08
CA GLU A 366 16.52 -29.89 7.11
C GLU A 366 17.18 -28.50 7.00
N GLU A 367 16.44 -27.50 6.51
CA GLU A 367 16.91 -26.11 6.33
C GLU A 367 16.41 -25.13 7.41
N ALA A 368 15.60 -25.61 8.38
CA ALA A 368 14.98 -24.81 9.45
C ALA A 368 15.43 -25.28 10.83
#